data_AF-A0A9Q3EU18-F1
#
_entry.id   AF-A0A9Q3EU18-F1
#
_cell.length_a   1.000
_cell.length_b   1.000
_cell.length_c   1.000
_cell.angle_alpha   90.00
_cell.angle_beta   90.00
_cell.angle_gamma   90.00
#
_symmetry.space_group_name_H-M   'P 1'
#
loop_
_entity.id
_entity.type
_entity.pdbx_description
1 polymer ?
#
loop_
_entity_poly.entity_id
_entity_poly.type
_entity_poly.pdbx_seq_one_letter_code
_entity_poly.pdbx_strand_id
1 'polypeptide(L)'
;MYGIDLHNKKDRYLTIGDNGRQKFAFLPFKRQITVNKVSPVNLELEKFKSEQLNEAEISLHLTDKQENELSSLWYNYRGAFASEKEPLGAINGHEVDNILNIEIPYPPLLRIPSDPTCSKSREALETHIKELLDLGVIRKLAIMKK
;
A
#
# COMPACT_ATOMS: atom_id res chain seq x y z
N MET A 1 -18.35 12.42 -17.40
CA MET A 1 -17.99 11.00 -17.30
C MET A 1 -16.72 10.90 -16.47
N TYR A 2 -16.64 10.09 -15.41
CA TYR A 2 -15.44 10.04 -14.56
C TYR A 2 -14.50 8.89 -15.00
N GLY A 3 -13.70 9.12 -16.06
CA GLY A 3 -12.70 8.16 -16.53
C GLY A 3 -11.39 8.20 -15.73
N ILE A 4 -10.69 7.07 -15.65
CA ILE A 4 -9.30 7.01 -15.17
C ILE A 4 -8.40 6.81 -16.39
N ASP A 5 -7.51 7.76 -16.62
CA ASP A 5 -6.64 7.80 -17.80
C ASP A 5 -5.16 7.72 -17.39
N LEU A 6 -4.37 6.86 -18.05
CA LEU A 6 -2.94 6.69 -17.78
C LEU A 6 -2.10 7.37 -18.88
N HIS A 7 -1.19 8.27 -18.49
CA HIS A 7 -0.32 9.01 -19.39
C HIS A 7 1.16 8.66 -19.17
N ASN A 8 1.85 8.30 -20.27
CA ASN A 8 3.21 7.73 -20.24
C ASN A 8 4.14 8.40 -21.28
N LYS A 9 4.17 9.75 -21.30
CA LYS A 9 4.96 10.51 -22.31
C LYS A 9 6.35 10.98 -21.83
N LYS A 10 6.49 11.46 -20.59
CA LYS A 10 7.76 11.96 -20.01
C LYS A 10 7.91 11.62 -18.52
N ASP A 11 6.86 11.87 -17.74
CA ASP A 11 6.69 11.37 -16.37
C ASP A 11 5.39 10.56 -16.31
N ARG A 12 5.38 9.42 -15.62
CA ARG A 12 4.18 8.56 -15.51
C ARG A 12 3.18 9.18 -14.54
N TYR A 13 1.99 9.52 -15.04
CA TYR A 13 0.89 10.00 -14.21
C TYR A 13 -0.47 9.48 -14.71
N LEU A 14 -1.41 9.27 -13.81
CA LEU A 14 -2.83 9.00 -14.09
C LEU A 14 -3.68 10.27 -13.86
N THR A 15 -4.84 10.34 -14.49
CA THR A 15 -5.83 11.41 -14.28
C THR A 15 -7.20 10.81 -13.97
N ILE A 16 -7.97 11.44 -13.07
CA ILE A 16 -9.33 11.00 -12.70
C ILE A 16 -10.33 12.08 -13.10
N GLY A 17 -11.30 11.74 -13.96
CA GLY A 17 -12.36 12.62 -14.46
C GLY A 17 -12.14 13.16 -15.88
N ASP A 18 -13.24 13.49 -16.57
CA ASP A 18 -13.33 13.99 -17.97
C ASP A 18 -12.39 15.15 -18.34
N ASN A 19 -11.92 15.91 -17.37
CA ASN A 19 -11.28 17.20 -17.63
C ASN A 19 -9.74 17.15 -17.61
N GLY A 20 -9.12 15.99 -17.38
CA GLY A 20 -7.65 15.84 -17.25
C GLY A 20 -7.01 16.66 -16.13
N ARG A 21 -7.83 17.28 -15.25
CA ARG A 21 -7.46 18.34 -14.29
C ARG A 21 -6.67 17.84 -13.10
N GLN A 22 -6.87 16.61 -12.69
CA GLN A 22 -6.17 16.04 -11.55
C GLN A 22 -5.23 14.99 -12.07
N LYS A 23 -3.92 15.27 -12.08
CA LYS A 23 -2.90 14.26 -12.33
C LYS A 23 -2.66 13.49 -11.02
N PHE A 24 -2.00 12.32 -11.07
CA PHE A 24 -1.69 11.32 -10.00
C PHE A 24 -0.40 10.56 -10.39
N ALA A 25 0.72 10.54 -9.65
CA ALA A 25 2.00 9.96 -10.13
C ALA A 25 2.64 9.10 -9.04
N PHE A 26 3.79 8.48 -9.32
CA PHE A 26 4.39 7.48 -8.44
C PHE A 26 5.58 8.08 -7.67
N LEU A 27 5.57 7.99 -6.32
CA LEU A 27 6.58 8.65 -5.49
C LEU A 27 7.77 7.71 -5.38
N PRO A 28 9.00 8.16 -5.68
CA PRO A 28 10.19 7.38 -5.36
C PRO A 28 10.39 7.40 -3.84
N PHE A 29 10.43 6.22 -3.22
CA PHE A 29 10.57 6.08 -1.78
C PHE A 29 12.03 6.31 -1.34
N LYS A 30 12.27 7.28 -0.44
CA LYS A 30 13.58 7.46 0.23
C LYS A 30 13.48 6.92 1.66
N ARG A 31 14.10 5.77 1.93
CA ARG A 31 14.18 5.19 3.28
C ARG A 31 15.35 5.82 4.04
N GLN A 32 15.11 6.41 5.21
CA GLN A 32 16.15 6.58 6.23
C GLN A 32 16.33 5.24 6.94
N ILE A 33 17.54 4.68 6.88
CA ILE A 33 17.90 3.45 7.57
C ILE A 33 18.35 3.84 8.97
N THR A 34 17.52 3.60 9.98
CA THR A 34 17.92 3.72 11.38
C THR A 34 18.44 2.36 11.83
N VAL A 35 19.75 2.25 11.99
CA VAL A 35 20.40 1.08 12.60
C VAL A 35 20.13 1.14 14.10
N ASN A 36 19.22 0.30 14.59
CA ASN A 36 18.82 0.31 16.00
C ASN A 36 19.97 -0.14 16.91
N LYS A 37 20.38 0.75 17.82
CA LYS A 37 21.17 0.43 19.01
C LYS A 37 20.33 -0.41 19.96
N VAL A 38 20.95 -1.47 20.48
CA VAL A 38 20.44 -2.39 21.50
C VAL A 38 19.91 -1.60 22.71
N SER A 39 18.61 -1.73 23.00
CA SER A 39 17.97 -1.31 24.26
C SER A 39 16.92 -2.37 24.66
N PRO A 40 16.36 -2.35 25.88
CA PRO A 40 16.08 -3.53 26.71
C PRO A 40 15.03 -4.47 26.11
N VAL A 41 15.50 -5.62 25.62
CA VAL A 41 14.78 -6.62 24.81
C VAL A 41 13.47 -7.14 25.43
N ASN A 42 13.29 -7.08 26.75
CA ASN A 42 12.10 -7.63 27.40
C ASN A 42 10.85 -6.74 27.32
N LEU A 43 10.97 -5.41 27.30
CA LEU A 43 9.78 -4.56 27.41
C LEU A 43 8.97 -4.51 26.11
N GLU A 44 9.66 -4.52 24.96
CA GLU A 44 8.99 -4.52 23.65
C GLU A 44 8.41 -5.87 23.26
N LEU A 45 9.08 -6.97 23.65
CA LEU A 45 8.58 -8.32 23.44
C LEU A 45 7.29 -8.57 24.24
N GLU A 46 7.26 -8.14 25.50
CA GLU A 46 6.06 -8.28 26.34
C GLU A 46 4.90 -7.41 25.82
N LYS A 47 5.19 -6.20 25.33
CA LYS A 47 4.18 -5.39 24.61
C LYS A 47 3.66 -6.12 23.37
N PHE A 48 4.55 -6.65 22.54
CA PHE A 48 4.17 -7.43 21.35
C PHE A 48 3.28 -8.63 21.70
N LYS A 49 3.61 -9.38 22.75
CA LYS A 49 2.76 -10.46 23.25
C LYS A 49 1.37 -9.95 23.64
N SER A 50 1.29 -8.88 24.42
CA SER A 50 0.02 -8.32 24.92
C SER A 50 -0.85 -7.69 23.83
N GLU A 51 -0.25 -7.08 22.80
CA GLU A 51 -0.96 -6.34 21.76
C GLU A 51 -1.30 -7.21 20.54
N GLN A 52 -0.44 -8.17 20.17
CA GLN A 52 -0.55 -8.91 18.91
C GLN A 52 -0.82 -10.41 19.10
N LEU A 53 -0.29 -11.02 20.17
CA LEU A 53 -0.46 -12.46 20.42
C LEU A 53 -1.62 -12.78 21.36
N ASN A 54 -2.19 -11.77 22.02
CA ASN A 54 -3.32 -11.96 22.93
C ASN A 54 -4.61 -12.37 22.19
N GLU A 55 -4.74 -12.00 20.91
CA GLU A 55 -5.82 -12.44 20.03
C GLU A 55 -5.50 -13.74 19.29
N ALA A 56 -4.26 -14.24 19.39
CA ALA A 56 -3.83 -15.43 18.69
C ALA A 56 -4.22 -16.70 19.46
N GLU A 57 -4.90 -17.63 18.79
CA GLU A 57 -5.15 -18.96 19.35
C GLU A 57 -3.87 -19.80 19.27
N ILE A 58 -3.13 -19.86 20.39
CA ILE A 58 -1.96 -20.71 20.54
C ILE A 58 -2.41 -22.08 21.06
N SER A 59 -1.81 -23.15 20.53
CA SER A 59 -2.14 -24.52 20.94
C SER A 59 -1.82 -24.76 22.43
N LEU A 60 -2.80 -25.30 23.16
CA LEU A 60 -2.67 -25.69 24.58
C LEU A 60 -1.67 -26.83 24.82
N HIS A 61 -1.16 -27.47 23.76
CA HIS A 61 -0.17 -28.55 23.85
C HIS A 61 1.28 -28.05 23.89
N LEU A 62 1.50 -26.75 23.71
CA LEU A 62 2.82 -26.15 23.80
C LEU A 62 3.25 -26.04 25.27
N THR A 63 4.50 -26.37 25.53
CA THR A 63 5.12 -26.06 26.83
C THR A 63 5.50 -24.59 26.90
N ASP A 64 5.54 -24.00 28.09
CA ASP A 64 5.92 -22.60 28.33
C ASP A 64 7.23 -22.22 27.62
N LYS A 65 8.18 -23.16 27.55
CA LYS A 65 9.46 -22.94 26.85
C LYS A 65 9.27 -22.79 25.35
N GLN A 66 8.46 -23.65 24.72
CA GLN A 66 8.18 -23.62 23.28
C GLN A 66 7.36 -22.38 22.91
N GLU A 67 6.41 -21.99 23.74
CA GLU A 67 5.62 -20.77 23.54
C GLU A 67 6.49 -19.52 23.59
N ASN A 68 7.45 -19.46 24.52
CA ASN A 68 8.40 -18.35 24.59
C ASN A 68 9.38 -18.32 23.41
N GLU A 69 9.86 -19.48 22.95
CA GLU A 69 10.68 -19.59 21.74
C GLU A 69 9.89 -19.13 20.50
N LEU A 70 8.62 -19.52 20.38
CA LEU A 70 7.74 -19.14 19.29
C LEU A 70 7.45 -17.62 19.30
N SER A 71 7.13 -17.06 20.47
CA SER A 71 6.91 -15.62 20.64
C SER A 71 8.15 -14.81 20.24
N SER A 72 9.34 -15.30 20.63
CA SER A 72 10.61 -14.68 20.27
C SER A 72 10.86 -14.74 18.77
N LEU A 73 10.55 -15.88 18.14
CA LEU A 73 10.66 -16.07 16.70
C LEU A 73 9.75 -15.08 15.93
N TRP A 74 8.48 -15.00 16.31
CA TRP A 74 7.54 -14.07 15.69
C TRP A 74 7.94 -12.62 15.87
N TYR A 75 8.40 -12.24 17.06
CA TYR A 75 8.89 -10.89 17.30
C TYR A 75 10.11 -10.56 16.42
N ASN A 76 11.05 -11.51 16.27
CA ASN A 76 12.23 -11.33 15.41
C ASN A 76 11.86 -11.14 13.94
N TYR A 77 10.83 -11.84 13.46
CA TYR A 77 10.36 -11.78 12.07
C TYR A 77 9.11 -10.93 11.87
N ARG A 78 8.71 -10.11 12.85
CA ARG A 78 7.44 -9.36 12.82
C ARG A 78 7.26 -8.48 11.56
N GLY A 79 8.35 -7.95 11.01
CA GLY A 79 8.32 -7.14 9.79
C GLY A 79 8.09 -7.92 8.48
N ALA A 80 8.06 -9.25 8.53
CA ALA A 80 7.68 -10.10 7.39
C ALA A 80 6.16 -10.29 7.28
N PHE A 81 5.40 -9.93 8.33
CA PHE A 81 3.95 -10.06 8.35
C PHE A 81 3.31 -8.70 8.05
N ALA A 82 2.19 -8.74 7.33
CA ALA A 82 1.35 -7.56 7.14
C ALA A 82 0.68 -7.19 8.47
N SER A 83 0.72 -5.91 8.85
CA SER A 83 0.00 -5.40 10.02
C SER A 83 -1.06 -4.39 9.60
N GLU A 84 -2.00 -4.04 10.48
CA GLU A 84 -2.98 -2.99 10.17
C GLU A 84 -2.33 -1.64 9.82
N LYS A 85 -1.16 -1.35 10.41
CA LYS A 85 -0.40 -0.13 10.17
C LYS A 85 0.46 -0.21 8.91
N GLU A 86 0.93 -1.41 8.57
CA GLU A 86 1.78 -1.69 7.41
C GLU A 86 1.24 -2.93 6.66
N PRO A 87 0.08 -2.81 5.97
CA PRO A 87 -0.56 -3.97 5.34
C PRO A 87 0.10 -4.39 4.03
N LEU A 88 0.93 -3.52 3.45
CA LEU A 88 1.58 -3.73 2.17
C LEU A 88 3.09 -3.53 2.29
N GLY A 89 3.84 -4.60 2.06
CA GLY A 89 5.30 -4.55 1.95
C GLY A 89 5.73 -4.17 0.53
N ALA A 90 6.30 -2.99 0.34
CA ALA A 90 6.95 -2.64 -0.92
C ALA A 90 8.30 -3.38 -1.04
N ILE A 91 8.43 -4.26 -2.04
CA ILE A 91 9.71 -4.93 -2.32
C ILE A 91 10.56 -3.99 -3.19
N ASN A 92 11.62 -3.44 -2.60
CA ASN A 92 12.58 -2.61 -3.31
C ASN A 92 13.22 -3.39 -4.46
N GLY A 93 13.34 -2.76 -5.64
CA GLY A 93 13.96 -3.36 -6.82
C GLY A 93 13.01 -4.12 -7.76
N HIS A 94 11.73 -4.24 -7.41
CA HIS A 94 10.67 -4.78 -8.28
C HIS A 94 9.81 -3.67 -8.90
N GLU A 95 10.40 -2.50 -9.16
CA GLU A 95 9.71 -1.43 -9.86
C GLU A 95 9.45 -1.86 -11.31
N VAL A 96 8.19 -1.72 -11.75
CA VAL A 96 7.79 -2.12 -13.10
C VAL A 96 7.86 -0.94 -14.06
N ASP A 97 8.89 -0.99 -14.90
CA ASP A 97 9.03 -0.12 -16.06
C ASP A 97 8.20 -0.64 -17.24
N ASN A 98 6.93 -0.25 -17.28
CA ASN A 98 6.10 -0.38 -18.47
C ASN A 98 6.58 0.58 -19.57
N ILE A 99 7.37 0.03 -20.50
CA ILE A 99 7.76 0.65 -21.77
C ILE A 99 6.70 0.29 -22.82
N LEU A 100 6.22 1.28 -23.55
CA LEU A 100 5.27 1.07 -24.64
C LEU A 100 6.04 0.67 -25.90
N ASN A 101 5.70 -0.46 -26.52
CA ASN A 101 6.35 -0.97 -27.74
C ASN A 101 5.92 -0.26 -29.03
N ILE A 102 5.52 1.00 -28.93
CA ILE A 102 4.73 1.70 -29.94
C ILE A 102 5.20 3.15 -30.08
N GLU A 103 5.31 3.61 -31.32
CA GLU A 103 5.76 4.96 -31.65
C GLU A 103 4.57 5.92 -31.84
N ILE A 104 4.80 7.22 -31.61
CA ILE A 104 3.82 8.30 -31.83
C ILE A 104 3.26 8.22 -33.27
N PRO A 105 1.95 8.44 -33.51
CA PRO A 105 0.98 9.12 -32.66
C PRO A 105 0.20 8.19 -31.71
N TYR A 106 0.38 8.44 -30.41
CA TYR A 106 -0.38 7.83 -29.33
C TYR A 106 -1.10 8.91 -28.51
N PRO A 107 -2.32 8.61 -28.06
CA PRO A 107 -2.59 7.48 -27.15
C PRO A 107 -3.50 6.39 -27.75
N PRO A 108 -3.51 5.16 -27.19
CA PRO A 108 -4.61 4.24 -27.47
C PRO A 108 -5.84 4.90 -26.84
N LEU A 109 -7.01 4.78 -27.45
CA LEU A 109 -8.26 5.23 -26.82
C LEU A 109 -8.34 4.57 -25.43
N LEU A 110 -8.10 5.35 -24.39
CA LEU A 110 -8.35 4.91 -23.03
C LEU A 110 -9.85 4.70 -22.96
N ARG A 111 -10.27 3.44 -22.82
CA ARG A 111 -11.69 3.16 -22.61
C ARG A 111 -12.05 3.85 -21.32
N ILE A 112 -12.96 4.81 -21.41
CA ILE A 112 -13.58 5.39 -20.23
C ILE A 112 -14.27 4.22 -19.51
N PRO A 113 -13.83 3.82 -18.30
CA PRO A 113 -14.52 2.79 -17.56
C PRO A 113 -15.96 3.25 -17.32
N SER A 114 -16.90 2.31 -17.37
CA SER A 114 -18.29 2.58 -17.05
C SER A 114 -18.38 3.18 -15.65
N ASP A 115 -18.99 4.37 -15.52
CA ASP A 115 -19.29 4.93 -14.21
C ASP A 115 -20.09 3.87 -13.41
N PRO A 116 -19.74 3.59 -12.14
CA PRO A 116 -20.47 2.60 -11.35
C PRO A 116 -21.93 3.05 -11.25
N THR A 117 -22.81 2.28 -11.85
CA THR A 117 -24.22 2.66 -12.07
C THR A 117 -25.05 2.62 -10.79
N CYS A 118 -24.54 2.00 -9.71
CA CYS A 118 -25.23 1.85 -8.44
C CYS A 118 -24.60 2.72 -7.34
N SER A 119 -25.43 3.46 -6.59
CA SER A 119 -25.00 4.32 -5.48
C SER A 119 -24.27 3.57 -4.38
N LYS A 120 -24.72 2.37 -4.03
CA LYS A 120 -24.07 1.52 -3.02
C LYS A 120 -22.66 1.10 -3.44
N SER A 121 -22.49 0.75 -4.71
CA SER A 121 -21.18 0.37 -5.26
C SER A 121 -20.23 1.57 -5.25
N ARG A 122 -20.76 2.77 -5.52
CA ARG A 122 -19.97 4.00 -5.46
C ARG A 122 -19.46 4.30 -4.05
N GLU A 123 -20.31 4.18 -3.04
CA GLU A 123 -19.93 4.40 -1.64
C GLU A 123 -18.85 3.44 -1.16
N ALA A 124 -19.00 2.14 -1.47
CA ALA A 124 -17.99 1.13 -1.14
C ALA A 124 -16.64 1.41 -1.84
N LEU A 125 -16.67 1.82 -3.11
CA LEU A 125 -15.46 2.21 -3.85
C LEU A 125 -14.80 3.46 -3.27
N GLU A 126 -15.59 4.46 -2.86
CA GLU A 126 -15.04 5.67 -2.23
C GLU A 126 -14.33 5.36 -0.91
N THR A 127 -14.81 4.40 -0.13
CA THR A 127 -14.12 3.90 1.08
C THR A 127 -12.77 3.28 0.74
N HIS A 128 -12.74 2.32 -0.19
CA HIS A 128 -11.49 1.66 -0.58
C HIS A 128 -10.48 2.61 -1.24
N ILE A 129 -10.95 3.57 -2.03
CA ILE A 129 -10.07 4.60 -2.61
C ILE A 129 -9.41 5.43 -1.51
N LYS A 130 -10.13 5.77 -0.44
CA LYS A 130 -9.54 6.47 0.72
C LYS A 130 -8.48 5.63 1.40
N GLU A 131 -8.78 4.35 1.67
CA GLU A 131 -7.81 3.42 2.26
C GLU A 131 -6.52 3.34 1.42
N LEU A 132 -6.64 3.19 0.10
CA LEU A 132 -5.49 3.15 -0.81
C LEU A 132 -4.69 4.45 -0.87
N LEU A 133 -5.34 5.61 -0.67
CA LEU A 133 -4.68 6.91 -0.55
C LEU A 133 -3.88 7.00 0.76
N ASP A 134 -4.49 6.59 1.87
CA ASP A 134 -3.86 6.62 3.20
C ASP A 134 -2.66 5.67 3.28
N LEU A 135 -2.76 4.51 2.62
CA LEU A 135 -1.68 3.54 2.47
C LEU A 135 -0.59 3.98 1.47
N GLY A 136 -0.76 5.11 0.78
CA GLY A 136 0.20 5.61 -0.20
C GLY A 136 0.35 4.74 -1.47
N VAL A 137 -0.57 3.80 -1.69
CA VAL A 137 -0.63 2.95 -2.90
C VAL A 137 -0.99 3.79 -4.12
N ILE A 138 -1.94 4.71 -3.91
CA ILE A 138 -2.31 5.75 -4.88
C ILE A 138 -2.07 7.11 -4.21
N ARG A 139 -1.74 8.15 -4.98
CA ARG A 139 -1.51 9.51 -4.44
C ARG A 139 -2.25 10.53 -5.27
N LYS A 140 -2.49 11.73 -4.71
CA LYS A 140 -2.92 12.97 -5.41
C LYS A 140 -1.80 13.67 -6.22
N LEU A 141 -2.04 14.28 -7.38
CA LEU A 141 -0.96 15.05 -8.10
C LEU A 141 -1.41 16.41 -8.66
N ALA A 142 -2.69 16.79 -8.69
CA ALA A 142 -3.10 18.19 -8.86
C ALA A 142 -4.62 18.38 -8.76
N ILE A 143 -5.07 19.63 -8.60
CA ILE A 143 -6.39 20.12 -9.05
C ILE A 143 -6.07 21.25 -10.02
N MET A 144 -6.30 21.08 -11.33
CA MET A 144 -6.17 22.21 -12.25
C MET A 144 -7.23 23.25 -11.87
N LYS A 145 -6.78 24.47 -11.56
CA LYS A 145 -7.62 25.66 -11.68
C LYS A 145 -7.98 25.81 -13.16
N LYS A 146 -9.26 26.08 -13.41
CA LYS A 146 -9.81 26.42 -14.72
C LYS A 146 -9.08 27.61 -15.32
#